data_AF-A0A3R7TZ94-F1
#
_entry.id   AF-A0A3R7TZ94-F1
#
_cell.length_a   1.000
_cell.length_b   1.000
_cell.length_c   1.000
_cell.angle_alpha   90.00
_cell.angle_beta   90.00
_cell.angle_gamma   90.00
#
_symmetry.space_group_name_H-M   'P 1'
#
loop_
_entity.id
_entity.type
_entity.pdbx_description
1 polymer ?
#
loop_
_entity_poly.entity_id
_entity_poly.type
_entity_poly.pdbx_seq_one_letter_code
_entity_poly.pdbx_strand_id
1 'polypeptide(L)'
;MKQFLILLLTSSLIIAQKTEDKFFSSNERLEAKISFTPKTLKKSIVDTIYFDTNFAYKIDDTFQEMEIGIRARGNFRRSTCYYPPIKVDFKKKQTKGTVFEGHKKMKLVLPCLKQKDKNDNILKEFIVYKLFEMVYPYHFKTRRLSLEFTDLTKKKKPVVENLNAFLIEDDKKVAQFHNGKVFERFIPPLAMDADASVRNAMFQYMIGNTDFSTAYQHNNKLLYIDKLIIPLPYDFDMSGFINPSYAVVNETLNIANIQQRKYRGFKRDEAIFYSVRDIFIEKKSDMLALIKSFESDFDNASEYEDAYSYIESFFDIIEDDKKFKDNVVLAARTK
;
A
#
# COMPACT_ATOMS: atom_id res chain seq x y z
N MET A 1 -1.52 -43.43 57.64
CA MET A 1 -2.08 -43.07 56.31
C MET A 1 -1.49 -41.74 55.89
N LYS A 2 -0.72 -41.70 54.79
CA LYS A 2 -0.10 -40.47 54.27
C LYS A 2 -1.14 -39.73 53.43
N GLN A 3 -1.56 -38.54 53.87
CA GLN A 3 -2.43 -37.65 53.10
C GLN A 3 -1.58 -36.96 52.02
N PHE A 4 -1.89 -37.26 50.75
CA PHE A 4 -1.32 -36.59 49.59
C PHE A 4 -2.19 -35.36 49.28
N LEU A 5 -1.60 -34.16 49.39
CA LEU A 5 -2.24 -32.90 49.01
C LEU A 5 -1.98 -32.68 47.51
N ILE A 6 -3.01 -32.82 46.67
CA ILE A 6 -2.93 -32.54 45.24
C ILE A 6 -3.19 -31.05 45.04
N LEU A 7 -2.16 -30.31 44.64
CA LEU A 7 -2.25 -28.90 44.28
C LEU A 7 -2.72 -28.80 42.81
N LEU A 8 -3.98 -28.40 42.61
CA LEU A 8 -4.53 -28.09 41.28
C LEU A 8 -4.01 -26.72 40.82
N LEU A 9 -2.95 -26.73 40.00
CA LEU A 9 -2.49 -25.57 39.24
C LEU A 9 -3.48 -25.29 38.10
N THR A 10 -4.41 -24.37 38.31
CA THR A 10 -5.26 -23.83 37.25
C THR A 10 -4.40 -22.93 36.35
N SER A 11 -3.95 -23.45 35.22
CA SER A 11 -3.35 -22.64 34.16
C SER A 11 -4.44 -21.77 33.53
N SER A 12 -4.48 -20.48 33.90
CA SER A 12 -5.28 -19.50 33.20
C SER A 12 -4.71 -19.33 31.79
N LEU A 13 -5.43 -19.87 30.80
CA LEU A 13 -5.21 -19.53 29.40
C LEU A 13 -5.52 -18.03 29.25
N ILE A 14 -4.46 -17.21 29.20
CA ILE A 14 -4.58 -15.83 28.78
C ILE A 14 -4.92 -15.86 27.29
N ILE A 15 -6.20 -15.88 26.98
CA ILE A 15 -6.70 -15.56 25.64
C ILE A 15 -6.38 -14.07 25.46
N ALA A 16 -5.34 -13.76 24.70
CA ALA A 16 -5.08 -12.40 24.26
C ALA A 16 -6.30 -11.96 23.44
N GLN A 17 -7.17 -11.14 24.03
CA GLN A 17 -8.24 -10.48 23.29
C GLN A 17 -7.62 -9.78 22.10
N LYS A 18 -8.05 -10.16 20.89
CA LYS A 18 -7.68 -9.48 19.65
C LYS A 18 -8.21 -8.06 19.78
N THR A 19 -7.33 -7.11 20.08
CA THR A 19 -7.70 -5.69 20.14
C THR A 19 -8.24 -5.32 18.78
N GLU A 20 -9.50 -4.89 18.73
CA GLU A 20 -10.14 -4.43 17.51
C GLU A 20 -9.36 -3.24 16.94
N ASP A 21 -9.11 -3.25 15.64
CA ASP A 21 -8.35 -2.20 14.97
C ASP A 21 -9.22 -0.96 14.77
N LYS A 22 -9.06 0.02 15.66
CA LYS A 22 -9.81 1.28 15.62
C LYS A 22 -9.32 2.24 14.53
N PHE A 23 -8.06 2.13 14.10
CA PHE A 23 -7.50 3.10 13.16
C PHE A 23 -8.01 2.84 11.75
N PHE A 24 -7.89 1.60 11.27
CA PHE A 24 -8.22 1.23 9.89
C PHE A 24 -9.69 0.83 9.69
N SER A 25 -10.51 0.79 10.75
CA SER A 25 -11.95 0.56 10.62
C SER A 25 -12.71 1.78 10.11
N SER A 26 -12.12 2.98 10.19
CA SER A 26 -12.69 4.21 9.65
C SER A 26 -12.13 4.52 8.27
N ASN A 27 -13.02 4.86 7.34
CA ASN A 27 -12.68 5.37 6.01
C ASN A 27 -12.55 6.90 5.97
N GLU A 28 -12.83 7.58 7.09
CA GLU A 28 -12.75 9.04 7.15
C GLU A 28 -11.31 9.53 7.16
N ARG A 29 -11.10 10.65 6.48
CA ARG A 29 -9.82 11.36 6.44
C ARG A 29 -9.50 11.88 7.84
N LEU A 30 -8.30 11.57 8.32
CA LEU A 30 -7.82 12.06 9.61
C LEU A 30 -6.98 13.35 9.42
N GLU A 31 -7.34 14.43 10.09
CA GLU A 31 -6.47 15.61 10.16
C GLU A 31 -5.26 15.31 11.05
N ALA A 32 -4.05 15.59 10.54
CA ALA A 32 -2.81 15.32 11.25
C ALA A 32 -1.75 16.38 11.00
N LYS A 33 -0.78 16.47 11.90
CA LYS A 33 0.37 17.38 11.81
C LYS A 33 1.66 16.63 12.09
N ILE A 34 2.69 16.93 11.31
CA ILE A 34 4.03 16.39 11.53
C ILE A 34 5.09 17.39 11.10
N SER A 35 6.24 17.37 11.77
CA SER A 35 7.38 18.21 11.42
C SER A 35 8.66 17.39 11.33
N PHE A 36 9.48 17.66 10.32
CA PHE A 36 10.83 17.09 10.22
C PHE A 36 11.66 17.81 9.16
N THR A 37 12.96 17.50 9.13
CA THR A 37 13.89 17.95 8.08
C THR A 37 14.10 16.81 7.08
N PRO A 38 13.53 16.86 5.86
CA PRO A 38 13.65 15.77 4.89
C PRO A 38 15.10 15.39 4.56
N LYS A 39 15.98 16.39 4.44
CA LYS A 39 17.43 16.20 4.19
C LYS A 39 18.11 15.38 5.29
N THR A 40 17.70 15.54 6.55
CA THR A 40 18.27 14.78 7.68
C THR A 40 17.85 13.33 7.61
N LEU A 41 16.55 13.05 7.41
CA LEU A 41 16.04 11.69 7.31
C LEU A 41 16.67 10.92 6.15
N LYS A 42 16.81 11.57 4.98
CA LYS A 42 17.44 10.98 3.80
C LYS A 42 18.90 10.58 3.99
N LYS A 43 19.63 11.22 4.93
CA LYS A 43 21.04 10.89 5.21
C LYS A 43 21.22 9.67 6.11
N SER A 44 20.21 9.30 6.90
CA SER A 44 20.32 8.18 7.84
C SER A 44 20.22 6.82 7.14
N ILE A 45 21.35 6.23 6.74
CA ILE A 45 21.39 4.93 6.03
C ILE A 45 21.21 3.71 6.96
N VAL A 46 21.20 3.94 8.27
CA VAL A 46 21.04 2.86 9.27
C VAL A 46 19.56 2.64 9.53
N ASP A 47 19.03 1.51 9.09
CA ASP A 47 17.60 1.17 9.17
C ASP A 47 17.05 0.94 10.58
N THR A 48 17.91 0.95 11.60
CA THR A 48 17.56 0.85 13.03
C THR A 48 17.46 2.20 13.72
N ILE A 49 17.91 3.30 13.09
CA ILE A 49 17.87 4.64 13.68
C ILE A 49 16.59 5.34 13.27
N TYR A 50 15.81 5.73 14.28
CA TYR A 50 14.61 6.56 14.16
C TYR A 50 14.88 7.94 14.76
N PHE A 51 14.29 8.97 14.16
CA PHE A 51 14.30 10.33 14.67
C PHE A 51 12.97 10.61 15.33
N ASP A 52 12.99 11.05 16.58
CA ASP A 52 11.76 11.39 17.28
C ASP A 52 11.18 12.69 16.72
N THR A 53 9.85 12.71 16.59
CA THR A 53 9.07 13.90 16.25
C THR A 53 7.70 13.84 16.90
N ASN A 54 7.07 15.00 17.09
CA ASN A 54 5.69 15.07 17.52
C ASN A 54 4.76 14.81 16.34
N PHE A 55 3.77 13.96 16.56
CA PHE A 55 2.68 13.70 15.64
C PHE A 55 1.37 14.07 16.32
N ALA A 56 0.69 15.08 15.78
CA ALA A 56 -0.62 15.50 16.24
C ALA A 56 -1.69 14.95 15.30
N TYR A 57 -2.84 14.56 15.84
CA TYR A 57 -3.97 14.07 15.06
C TYR A 57 -5.28 14.45 15.74
N LYS A 58 -6.33 14.68 14.95
CA LYS A 58 -7.61 15.19 15.44
C LYS A 58 -8.62 14.06 15.62
N ILE A 59 -9.21 13.94 16.80
CA ILE A 59 -10.33 13.04 17.11
C ILE A 59 -11.40 13.89 17.81
N ASP A 60 -12.66 13.78 17.39
CA ASP A 60 -13.79 14.54 17.96
C ASP A 60 -13.46 16.04 18.10
N ASP A 61 -12.96 16.62 17.00
CA ASP A 61 -12.48 18.00 16.87
C ASP A 61 -11.32 18.43 17.80
N THR A 62 -10.75 17.51 18.57
CA THR A 62 -9.65 17.79 19.49
C THR A 62 -8.35 17.20 18.98
N PHE A 63 -7.29 18.01 18.92
CA PHE A 63 -5.94 17.51 18.63
C PHE A 63 -5.37 16.75 19.84
N GLN A 64 -4.95 15.52 19.57
CA GLN A 64 -4.15 14.71 20.47
C GLN A 64 -2.73 14.63 19.91
N GLU A 65 -1.74 14.53 20.79
CA GLU A 65 -0.34 14.51 20.40
C GLU A 65 0.35 13.25 20.92
N MET A 66 1.30 12.76 20.16
CA MET A 66 2.21 11.71 20.61
C MET A 66 3.58 11.83 19.97
N GLU A 67 4.59 11.46 20.74
CA GLU A 67 5.94 11.30 20.21
C GLU A 67 6.08 9.98 19.44
N ILE A 68 6.50 10.07 18.18
CA ILE A 68 6.74 8.93 17.30
C ILE A 68 8.18 8.95 16.79
N GLY A 69 8.72 7.77 16.48
CA GLY A 69 9.95 7.65 15.72
C GLY A 69 9.65 7.67 14.21
N ILE A 70 10.44 8.39 13.43
CA ILE A 70 10.38 8.34 11.96
C ILE A 70 11.73 8.05 11.33
N ARG A 71 11.71 7.36 10.19
CA ARG A 71 12.90 7.21 9.33
C ARG A 71 12.52 7.17 7.87
N ALA A 72 13.45 7.55 7.00
CA ALA A 72 13.32 7.30 5.58
C ALA A 72 13.38 5.79 5.29
N ARG A 73 12.65 5.35 4.26
CA ARG A 73 12.70 4.00 3.70
C ARG A 73 12.93 4.06 2.18
N GLY A 74 13.14 2.90 1.56
CA GLY A 74 13.31 2.77 0.12
C GLY A 74 14.65 3.29 -0.40
N ASN A 75 15.00 2.86 -1.62
CA ASN A 75 16.26 3.23 -2.26
C ASN A 75 16.05 4.41 -3.21
N PHE A 76 15.31 4.21 -4.29
CA PHE A 76 15.08 5.22 -5.34
C PHE A 76 14.42 6.49 -4.80
N ARG A 77 13.23 6.38 -4.18
CA ARG A 77 12.51 7.55 -3.67
C ARG A 77 13.30 8.30 -2.61
N ARG A 78 14.14 7.59 -1.84
CA ARG A 78 14.99 8.23 -0.84
C ARG A 78 16.09 9.09 -1.47
N SER A 79 16.69 8.66 -2.58
CA SER A 79 17.69 9.47 -3.29
C SER A 79 17.05 10.60 -4.11
N THR A 80 15.88 10.35 -4.70
CA THR A 80 15.28 11.22 -5.73
C THR A 80 14.26 12.21 -5.16
N CYS A 81 13.41 11.78 -4.23
CA CYS A 81 12.28 12.58 -3.76
C CYS A 81 12.72 13.71 -2.81
N TYR A 82 11.94 14.79 -2.82
CA TYR A 82 12.01 15.81 -1.79
C TYR A 82 11.56 15.24 -0.44
N TYR A 83 10.33 14.72 -0.38
CA TYR A 83 9.81 14.03 0.79
C TYR A 83 10.14 12.54 0.65
N PRO A 84 11.01 11.99 1.50
CA PRO A 84 11.28 10.56 1.46
C PRO A 84 10.05 9.79 1.96
N PRO A 85 9.79 8.57 1.47
CA PRO A 85 8.78 7.72 2.07
C PRO A 85 9.20 7.38 3.50
N ILE A 86 8.24 7.39 4.43
CA ILE A 86 8.51 7.32 5.86
C ILE A 86 8.06 5.99 6.43
N LYS A 87 8.91 5.38 7.26
CA LYS A 87 8.50 4.34 8.20
C LYS A 87 8.31 5.00 9.57
N VAL A 88 7.12 4.83 10.14
CA VAL A 88 6.75 5.33 11.45
C VAL A 88 6.91 4.21 12.48
N ASP A 89 7.50 4.52 13.62
CA ASP A 89 7.56 3.68 14.82
C ASP A 89 6.73 4.34 15.92
N PHE A 90 5.58 3.74 16.19
CA PHE A 90 4.68 4.15 17.24
C PHE A 90 5.14 3.55 18.58
N LYS A 91 5.55 4.41 19.50
CA LYS A 91 6.00 3.98 20.82
C LYS A 91 4.81 3.40 21.59
N LYS A 92 4.89 2.12 22.01
CA LYS A 92 3.76 1.39 22.66
C LYS A 92 3.10 2.14 23.82
N LYS A 93 3.87 2.91 24.61
CA LYS A 93 3.33 3.71 25.71
C LYS A 93 2.45 4.87 25.22
N GLN A 94 2.77 5.44 24.07
CA GLN A 94 2.08 6.58 23.47
C GLN A 94 0.78 6.16 22.75
N THR A 95 0.69 4.93 22.27
CA THR A 95 -0.51 4.45 21.56
C THR A 95 -1.55 3.79 22.46
N LYS A 96 -1.25 3.56 23.73
CA LYS A 96 -2.20 2.91 24.64
C LYS A 96 -3.42 3.82 24.86
N GLY A 97 -4.63 3.30 24.64
CA GLY A 97 -5.87 4.06 24.77
C GLY A 97 -6.19 4.98 23.60
N THR A 98 -5.34 5.04 22.57
CA THR A 98 -5.58 5.86 21.37
C THR A 98 -6.10 5.02 20.21
N VAL A 99 -6.51 5.67 19.11
CA VAL A 99 -6.91 4.96 17.88
C VAL A 99 -5.78 4.13 17.28
N PHE A 100 -4.51 4.43 17.62
CA PHE A 100 -3.33 3.72 17.13
C PHE A 100 -2.93 2.53 18.03
N GLU A 101 -3.71 2.21 19.05
CA GLU A 101 -3.43 1.08 19.94
C GLU A 101 -3.26 -0.23 19.14
N GLY A 102 -2.25 -1.02 19.50
CA GLY A 102 -1.95 -2.28 18.82
C GLY A 102 -1.08 -2.12 17.57
N HIS A 103 -0.89 -0.91 17.06
CA HIS A 103 0.02 -0.62 15.95
C HIS A 103 1.38 -0.18 16.47
N LYS A 104 2.44 -0.88 16.06
CA LYS A 104 3.83 -0.53 16.39
C LYS A 104 4.51 0.19 15.25
N LYS A 105 4.21 -0.19 14.01
CA LYS A 105 4.85 0.32 12.80
C LYS A 105 3.79 0.54 11.75
N MET A 106 3.97 1.60 10.96
CA MET A 106 3.20 1.86 9.75
C MET A 106 4.10 2.54 8.72
N LYS A 107 3.63 2.63 7.48
CA LYS A 107 4.29 3.41 6.43
C LYS A 107 3.46 4.65 6.18
N LEU A 108 4.07 5.82 6.27
CA LEU A 108 3.45 7.10 5.91
C LEU A 108 3.87 7.43 4.48
N VAL A 109 2.89 7.48 3.60
CA VAL A 109 3.07 7.85 2.19
C VAL A 109 2.90 9.36 2.06
N LEU A 110 3.90 9.98 1.41
CA LEU A 110 3.98 11.41 1.16
C LEU A 110 4.25 11.63 -0.33
N PRO A 111 3.92 12.81 -0.88
CA PRO A 111 4.29 13.14 -2.25
C PRO A 111 5.80 13.01 -2.49
N CYS A 112 6.23 12.66 -3.69
CA CYS A 112 7.67 12.57 -3.98
C CYS A 112 8.30 13.97 -4.15
N LEU A 113 7.73 14.79 -5.04
CA LEU A 113 8.29 16.08 -5.46
C LEU A 113 7.42 17.26 -5.02
N LYS A 114 8.02 18.46 -5.02
CA LYS A 114 7.30 19.72 -4.83
C LYS A 114 6.75 20.23 -6.14
N GLN A 115 5.61 19.70 -6.54
CA GLN A 115 4.96 20.01 -7.80
C GLN A 115 3.46 20.17 -7.63
N LYS A 116 2.77 20.62 -8.68
CA LYS A 116 1.34 20.97 -8.63
C LYS A 116 0.46 19.74 -8.38
N ASP A 117 0.76 18.65 -9.07
CA ASP A 117 0.10 17.33 -9.04
C ASP A 117 0.47 16.47 -7.81
N LYS A 118 1.23 17.02 -6.85
CA LYS A 118 1.78 16.25 -5.72
C LYS A 118 0.68 15.57 -4.87
N ASN A 119 -0.45 16.23 -4.67
CA ASN A 119 -1.57 15.72 -3.88
C ASN A 119 -2.44 14.74 -4.66
N ASP A 120 -2.64 14.99 -5.94
CA ASP A 120 -3.39 14.12 -6.84
C ASP A 120 -2.68 12.78 -7.01
N ASN A 121 -1.35 12.77 -7.16
CA ASN A 121 -0.56 11.54 -7.20
C ASN A 121 -0.79 10.66 -5.95
N ILE A 122 -0.87 11.28 -4.76
CA ILE A 122 -1.10 10.55 -3.51
C ILE A 122 -2.55 10.07 -3.38
N LEU A 123 -3.51 10.87 -3.85
CA LEU A 123 -4.89 10.44 -3.91
C LEU A 123 -5.05 9.24 -4.85
N LYS A 124 -4.46 9.28 -6.04
CA LYS A 124 -4.45 8.16 -6.98
C LYS A 124 -3.78 6.92 -6.38
N GLU A 125 -2.62 7.05 -5.73
CA GLU A 125 -1.97 5.91 -5.06
C GLU A 125 -2.87 5.29 -3.98
N PHE A 126 -3.53 6.12 -3.17
CA PHE A 126 -4.49 5.65 -2.17
C PHE A 126 -5.67 4.90 -2.82
N ILE A 127 -6.24 5.45 -3.91
CA ILE A 127 -7.33 4.81 -4.66
C ILE A 127 -6.88 3.44 -5.16
N VAL A 128 -5.65 3.28 -5.65
CA VAL A 128 -5.12 1.98 -6.07
C VAL A 128 -5.16 0.96 -4.92
N TYR A 129 -4.77 1.33 -3.69
CA TYR A 129 -4.91 0.41 -2.56
C TYR A 129 -6.37 -0.01 -2.36
N LYS A 130 -7.32 0.93 -2.42
CA LYS A 130 -8.75 0.66 -2.27
C LYS A 130 -9.35 -0.20 -3.38
N LEU A 131 -8.93 0.00 -4.62
CA LEU A 131 -9.30 -0.88 -5.74
C LEU A 131 -8.78 -2.31 -5.52
N PHE A 132 -7.58 -2.47 -4.94
CA PHE A 132 -7.03 -3.80 -4.68
C PHE A 132 -7.81 -4.57 -3.61
N GLU A 133 -8.30 -3.89 -2.57
CA GLU A 133 -9.12 -4.50 -1.50
C GLU A 133 -10.38 -5.20 -2.07
N MET A 134 -10.90 -4.73 -3.21
CA MET A 134 -12.12 -5.26 -3.83
C MET A 134 -11.95 -6.60 -4.53
N VAL A 135 -10.74 -6.91 -5.00
CA VAL A 135 -10.46 -8.09 -5.86
C VAL A 135 -9.58 -9.13 -5.18
N TYR A 136 -9.08 -8.84 -3.98
CA TYR A 136 -8.13 -9.70 -3.31
C TYR A 136 -8.18 -9.60 -1.78
N PRO A 137 -8.28 -10.73 -1.06
CA PRO A 137 -8.42 -10.72 0.39
C PRO A 137 -7.11 -10.43 1.14
N TYR A 138 -5.94 -10.64 0.53
CA TYR A 138 -4.65 -10.39 1.16
C TYR A 138 -4.12 -9.02 0.74
N HIS A 139 -4.58 -7.98 1.42
CA HIS A 139 -4.24 -6.60 1.11
C HIS A 139 -3.79 -5.84 2.36
N PHE A 140 -3.09 -4.72 2.14
CA PHE A 140 -2.85 -3.77 3.21
C PHE A 140 -4.10 -2.96 3.49
N LYS A 141 -4.40 -2.70 4.76
CA LYS A 141 -5.32 -1.62 5.10
C LYS A 141 -4.64 -0.27 4.97
N THR A 142 -5.43 0.72 4.56
CA THR A 142 -4.98 2.10 4.36
C THR A 142 -6.00 3.10 4.89
N ARG A 143 -5.51 4.25 5.38
CA ARG A 143 -6.36 5.39 5.80
C ARG A 143 -5.73 6.73 5.42
N ARG A 144 -6.55 7.61 4.81
CA ARG A 144 -6.14 8.94 4.35
C ARG A 144 -5.91 9.91 5.49
N LEU A 145 -4.95 10.80 5.28
CA LEU A 145 -4.64 11.94 6.13
C LEU A 145 -4.74 13.24 5.34
N SER A 146 -5.27 14.29 5.98
CA SER A 146 -4.96 15.67 5.62
C SER A 146 -3.80 16.11 6.51
N LEU A 147 -2.60 16.23 5.94
CA LEU A 147 -1.37 16.39 6.71
C LEU A 147 -0.82 17.81 6.61
N GLU A 148 -0.84 18.54 7.72
CA GLU A 148 -0.06 19.77 7.89
C GLU A 148 1.41 19.37 8.13
N PHE A 149 2.23 19.49 7.10
CA PHE A 149 3.65 19.19 7.15
C PHE A 149 4.46 20.48 7.36
N THR A 150 5.30 20.50 8.41
CA THR A 150 6.25 21.59 8.65
C THR A 150 7.68 21.16 8.35
N ASP A 151 8.27 21.77 7.33
CA ASP A 151 9.66 21.56 6.95
C ASP A 151 10.63 22.40 7.80
N LEU A 152 11.45 21.70 8.58
CA LEU A 152 12.38 22.31 9.53
C LEU A 152 13.77 22.61 8.93
N THR A 153 13.95 22.47 7.61
CA THR A 153 15.23 22.76 6.94
C THR A 153 15.65 24.22 7.15
N LYS A 154 14.70 25.17 7.09
CA LYS A 154 14.94 26.60 7.34
C LYS A 154 14.53 26.94 8.77
N LYS A 155 15.42 26.72 9.74
CA LYS A 155 15.14 26.90 11.19
C LYS A 155 14.42 28.22 11.58
N LYS A 156 14.79 29.35 10.96
CA LYS A 156 14.21 30.67 11.26
C LYS A 156 12.88 30.95 10.55
N LYS A 157 12.57 30.22 9.49
CA LYS A 157 11.34 30.36 8.70
C LYS A 157 10.92 29.00 8.15
N PRO A 158 10.39 28.10 9.00
CA PRO A 158 9.87 26.82 8.56
C PRO A 158 8.82 27.01 7.47
N VAL A 159 8.74 26.05 6.56
CA VAL A 159 7.73 26.06 5.49
C VAL A 159 6.63 25.10 5.90
N VAL A 160 5.40 25.60 5.97
CA VAL A 160 4.21 24.80 6.27
C VAL A 160 3.46 24.52 4.97
N GLU A 161 3.11 23.26 4.75
CA GLU A 161 2.37 22.79 3.57
C GLU A 161 1.26 21.83 4.00
N ASN A 162 0.08 21.94 3.36
CA ASN A 162 -0.95 20.91 3.48
C ASN A 162 -0.74 19.87 2.37
N LEU A 163 -0.58 18.61 2.77
CA LEU A 163 -0.33 17.49 1.89
C LEU A 163 -1.43 16.44 2.02
N ASN A 164 -1.86 15.89 0.89
CA ASN A 164 -2.48 14.57 0.90
C ASN A 164 -1.44 13.55 1.34
N ALA A 165 -1.81 12.67 2.27
CA ALA A 165 -1.00 11.58 2.76
C ALA A 165 -1.89 10.40 3.13
N PHE A 166 -1.31 9.22 3.36
CA PHE A 166 -2.03 8.11 3.96
C PHE A 166 -1.08 7.19 4.72
N LEU A 167 -1.63 6.46 5.69
CA LEU A 167 -0.92 5.42 6.42
C LEU A 167 -1.27 4.06 5.85
N ILE A 168 -0.26 3.21 5.73
CA ILE A 168 -0.37 1.80 5.32
C ILE A 168 -0.01 0.92 6.51
N GLU A 169 -0.81 -0.12 6.71
CA GLU A 169 -0.58 -1.18 7.69
C GLU A 169 0.81 -1.86 7.54
N ASP A 170 1.32 -2.43 8.64
CA ASP A 170 2.54 -3.25 8.63
C ASP A 170 2.26 -4.63 8.01
N ASP A 171 3.20 -5.15 7.22
CA ASP A 171 3.05 -6.46 6.57
C ASP A 171 2.90 -7.61 7.57
N LYS A 172 3.52 -7.51 8.74
CA LYS A 172 3.35 -8.48 9.82
C LYS A 172 1.93 -8.49 10.39
N LYS A 173 1.21 -7.36 10.35
CA LYS A 173 -0.18 -7.28 10.79
C LYS A 173 -1.11 -7.93 9.79
N VAL A 174 -0.92 -7.68 8.49
CA VAL A 174 -1.61 -8.41 7.41
C VAL A 174 -1.38 -9.92 7.58
N ALA A 175 -0.13 -10.35 7.70
CA ALA A 175 0.21 -11.75 7.90
C ALA A 175 -0.47 -12.35 9.15
N GLN A 176 -0.38 -11.66 10.30
CA GLN A 176 -0.98 -12.09 11.55
C GLN A 176 -2.51 -12.20 11.45
N PHE A 177 -3.17 -11.28 10.75
CA PHE A 177 -4.62 -11.30 10.55
C PHE A 177 -5.09 -12.58 9.84
N HIS A 178 -4.29 -13.07 8.90
CA HIS A 178 -4.52 -14.31 8.15
C HIS A 178 -3.81 -15.53 8.73
N ASN A 179 -3.41 -15.51 10.01
CA ASN A 179 -2.68 -16.61 10.67
C ASN A 179 -1.40 -17.07 9.94
N GLY A 180 -0.79 -16.17 9.17
CA GLY A 180 0.39 -16.41 8.38
C GLY A 180 1.63 -15.67 8.86
N LYS A 181 2.65 -15.68 8.02
CA LYS A 181 3.91 -14.95 8.23
C LYS A 181 4.39 -14.29 6.94
N VAL A 182 5.11 -13.18 7.07
CA VAL A 182 5.86 -12.59 5.96
C VAL A 182 6.99 -13.54 5.56
N PHE A 183 7.21 -13.71 4.27
CA PHE A 183 8.13 -14.67 3.71
C PHE A 183 9.18 -13.97 2.83
N GLU A 184 10.41 -13.82 3.33
CA GLU A 184 11.45 -12.98 2.71
C GLU A 184 12.56 -13.82 2.06
N ARG A 185 12.24 -14.51 0.96
CA ARG A 185 13.21 -15.27 0.15
C ARG A 185 12.83 -15.21 -1.32
N PHE A 186 13.81 -15.43 -2.19
CA PHE A 186 13.53 -15.70 -3.60
C PHE A 186 12.61 -16.91 -3.73
N ILE A 187 11.55 -16.77 -4.51
CA ILE A 187 10.64 -17.86 -4.84
C ILE A 187 10.39 -17.85 -6.35
N PRO A 188 10.58 -18.98 -7.04
CA PRO A 188 10.16 -19.12 -8.44
C PRO A 188 8.67 -18.78 -8.55
N PRO A 189 8.24 -17.88 -9.46
CA PRO A 189 6.84 -17.46 -9.54
C PRO A 189 5.84 -18.59 -9.74
N LEU A 190 6.23 -19.70 -10.39
CA LEU A 190 5.38 -20.88 -10.57
C LEU A 190 5.17 -21.69 -9.28
N ALA A 191 5.97 -21.47 -8.23
CA ALA A 191 5.82 -22.11 -6.92
C ALA A 191 4.88 -21.32 -5.98
N MET A 192 4.39 -20.16 -6.42
CA MET A 192 3.39 -19.35 -5.72
C MET A 192 1.99 -19.82 -6.08
N ASP A 193 1.03 -19.57 -5.19
CA ASP A 193 -0.38 -19.87 -5.42
C ASP A 193 -0.86 -19.28 -6.76
N ALA A 194 -1.58 -20.09 -7.55
CA ALA A 194 -1.88 -19.75 -8.93
C ALA A 194 -2.95 -18.67 -9.06
N ASP A 195 -4.06 -18.78 -8.32
CA ASP A 195 -5.14 -17.79 -8.30
C ASP A 195 -4.60 -16.44 -7.79
N ALA A 196 -3.91 -16.45 -6.65
CA ALA A 196 -3.28 -15.29 -6.06
C ALA A 196 -2.28 -14.59 -7.00
N SER A 197 -1.48 -15.38 -7.73
CA SER A 197 -0.52 -14.86 -8.70
C SER A 197 -1.18 -14.20 -9.90
N VAL A 198 -2.26 -14.81 -10.43
CA VAL A 198 -3.02 -14.25 -11.57
C VAL A 198 -3.76 -12.99 -11.14
N ARG A 199 -4.39 -12.96 -9.96
CA ARG A 199 -5.02 -11.74 -9.41
C ARG A 199 -4.03 -10.60 -9.24
N ASN A 200 -2.88 -10.87 -8.62
CA ASN A 200 -1.82 -9.87 -8.48
C ASN A 200 -1.37 -9.34 -9.84
N ALA A 201 -1.09 -10.23 -10.82
CA ALA A 201 -0.64 -9.79 -12.14
C ALA A 201 -1.72 -9.04 -12.93
N MET A 202 -2.99 -9.46 -12.82
CA MET A 202 -4.14 -8.79 -13.43
C MET A 202 -4.32 -7.39 -12.86
N PHE A 203 -4.19 -7.26 -11.53
CA PHE A 203 -4.29 -5.97 -10.87
C PHE A 203 -3.16 -5.02 -11.28
N GLN A 204 -1.91 -5.50 -11.33
CA GLN A 204 -0.78 -4.71 -11.80
C GLN A 204 -0.97 -4.29 -13.27
N TYR A 205 -1.55 -5.16 -14.10
CA TYR A 205 -1.92 -4.84 -15.47
C TYR A 205 -3.01 -3.76 -15.55
N MET A 206 -4.08 -3.85 -14.74
CA MET A 206 -5.16 -2.88 -14.67
C MET A 206 -4.64 -1.46 -14.44
N ILE A 207 -3.75 -1.29 -13.46
CA ILE A 207 -3.16 0.02 -13.11
C ILE A 207 -1.95 0.38 -13.97
N GLY A 208 -1.54 -0.47 -14.92
CA GLY A 208 -0.37 -0.23 -15.77
C GLY A 208 0.96 -0.22 -15.02
N ASN A 209 1.07 -0.95 -13.91
CA ASN A 209 2.32 -1.03 -13.15
C ASN A 209 3.21 -2.12 -13.72
N THR A 210 4.37 -1.71 -14.23
CA THR A 210 5.41 -2.63 -14.68
C THR A 210 6.63 -2.66 -13.77
N ASP A 211 6.69 -1.85 -12.72
CA ASP A 211 7.78 -1.80 -11.75
C ASP A 211 7.52 -2.73 -10.55
N PHE A 212 7.42 -4.04 -10.80
CA PHE A 212 7.30 -5.03 -9.72
C PHE A 212 7.99 -6.36 -10.07
N SER A 213 8.29 -7.14 -9.03
CA SER A 213 8.71 -8.53 -9.16
C SER A 213 8.29 -9.33 -7.94
N THR A 214 7.44 -10.34 -8.13
CA THR A 214 7.06 -11.27 -7.05
C THR A 214 8.24 -12.16 -6.65
N ALA A 215 9.06 -12.58 -7.62
CA ALA A 215 10.21 -13.47 -7.38
C ALA A 215 11.28 -12.80 -6.51
N TYR A 216 11.59 -11.54 -6.81
CA TYR A 216 12.61 -10.75 -6.12
C TYR A 216 12.03 -9.86 -5.02
N GLN A 217 10.70 -9.88 -4.82
CA GLN A 217 9.99 -9.07 -3.84
C GLN A 217 10.24 -7.56 -3.99
N HIS A 218 10.30 -7.10 -5.24
CA HIS A 218 10.35 -5.68 -5.59
C HIS A 218 8.92 -5.17 -5.77
N ASN A 219 8.53 -4.15 -5.00
CA ASN A 219 7.15 -3.63 -4.91
C ASN A 219 6.10 -4.75 -4.71
N ASN A 220 6.54 -5.81 -4.02
CA ASN A 220 5.74 -6.99 -3.71
C ASN A 220 6.35 -7.69 -2.50
N LYS A 221 5.52 -8.13 -1.55
CA LYS A 221 5.92 -9.02 -0.47
C LYS A 221 5.30 -10.39 -0.71
N LEU A 222 5.83 -11.42 -0.04
CA LEU A 222 5.19 -12.73 -0.01
C LEU A 222 4.69 -13.03 1.40
N LEU A 223 3.51 -13.64 1.47
CA LEU A 223 2.96 -14.23 2.68
C LEU A 223 3.03 -15.76 2.57
N TYR A 224 3.24 -16.41 3.70
CA TYR A 224 3.06 -17.85 3.83
C TYR A 224 1.86 -18.12 4.72
N ILE A 225 0.77 -18.61 4.12
CA ILE A 225 -0.54 -18.82 4.73
C ILE A 225 -1.03 -20.19 4.26
N ASP A 226 -1.42 -21.06 5.19
CA ASP A 226 -1.98 -22.39 4.88
C ASP A 226 -1.18 -23.20 3.84
N LYS A 227 0.15 -23.17 3.98
CA LYS A 227 1.15 -23.80 3.08
C LYS A 227 1.25 -23.21 1.68
N LEU A 228 0.51 -22.15 1.38
CA LEU A 228 0.58 -21.39 0.13
C LEU A 228 1.52 -20.20 0.27
N ILE A 229 2.13 -19.82 -0.86
CA ILE A 229 2.93 -18.60 -0.99
C ILE A 229 2.10 -17.61 -1.79
N ILE A 230 1.78 -16.48 -1.16
CA ILE A 230 0.76 -15.54 -1.61
C ILE A 230 1.41 -14.17 -1.84
N PRO A 231 1.34 -13.59 -3.06
CA PRO A 231 1.79 -12.23 -3.31
C PRO A 231 0.99 -11.19 -2.53
N LEU A 232 1.68 -10.17 -2.04
CA LEU A 232 1.13 -9.02 -1.34
C LEU A 232 1.75 -7.74 -1.96
N PRO A 233 1.13 -7.17 -3.00
CA PRO A 233 1.66 -5.99 -3.69
C PRO A 233 1.59 -4.72 -2.84
N TYR A 234 2.52 -3.80 -3.09
CA TYR A 234 2.58 -2.46 -2.48
C TYR A 234 3.50 -1.54 -3.31
N ASP A 235 3.59 -0.25 -2.96
CA ASP A 235 4.36 0.76 -3.71
C ASP A 235 3.84 0.86 -5.15
N PHE A 236 2.67 1.47 -5.31
CA PHE A 236 2.00 1.60 -6.61
C PHE A 236 2.27 2.93 -7.32
N ASP A 237 3.12 3.79 -6.73
CA ASP A 237 3.39 5.16 -7.15
C ASP A 237 3.84 5.24 -8.62
N MET A 238 4.65 4.28 -9.07
CA MET A 238 5.09 4.17 -10.47
C MET A 238 4.17 3.28 -11.30
N SER A 239 2.93 3.73 -11.51
CA SER A 239 1.96 3.03 -12.35
C SER A 239 1.35 3.96 -13.41
N GLY A 240 0.87 3.38 -14.51
CA GLY A 240 0.20 4.11 -15.58
C GLY A 240 -1.06 4.86 -15.13
N PHE A 241 -1.77 4.34 -14.13
CA PHE A 241 -2.92 4.99 -13.51
C PHE A 241 -2.55 6.31 -12.80
N ILE A 242 -1.40 6.33 -12.11
CA ILE A 242 -0.93 7.52 -11.41
C ILE A 242 -0.24 8.48 -12.37
N ASN A 243 0.56 7.94 -13.30
CA ASN A 243 1.32 8.68 -14.30
C ASN A 243 2.18 9.82 -13.70
N PRO A 244 2.99 9.57 -12.65
CA PRO A 244 3.75 10.64 -12.02
C PRO A 244 4.85 11.16 -12.96
N SER A 245 5.15 12.46 -12.88
CA SER A 245 6.21 13.11 -13.67
C SER A 245 7.62 12.51 -13.50
N TYR A 246 7.86 11.80 -12.41
CA TYR A 246 9.13 11.14 -12.07
C TYR A 246 9.15 9.65 -12.39
N ALA A 247 8.11 9.15 -13.06
CA ALA A 247 8.03 7.78 -13.54
C ALA A 247 9.24 7.42 -14.42
N VAL A 248 9.74 6.19 -14.25
CA VAL A 248 10.76 5.63 -15.13
C VAL A 248 10.16 4.42 -15.85
N VAL A 249 10.35 4.36 -17.16
CA VAL A 249 9.89 3.26 -18.00
C VAL A 249 11.00 2.23 -18.11
N ASN A 250 10.67 0.95 -17.91
CA ASN A 250 11.63 -0.12 -18.14
C ASN A 250 11.80 -0.36 -19.65
N GLU A 251 12.91 0.12 -20.21
CA GLU A 251 13.24 0.02 -21.64
C GLU A 251 13.21 -1.42 -22.17
N THR A 252 13.50 -2.42 -21.32
CA THR A 252 13.48 -3.84 -21.72
C THR A 252 12.08 -4.37 -22.04
N LEU A 253 11.02 -3.64 -21.67
CA LEU A 253 9.64 -4.06 -21.88
C LEU A 253 9.06 -3.59 -23.23
N ASN A 254 9.80 -2.80 -24.01
CA ASN A 254 9.37 -2.23 -25.29
C ASN A 254 7.99 -1.55 -25.20
N ILE A 255 7.79 -0.75 -24.15
CA ILE A 255 6.62 0.12 -23.99
C ILE A 255 7.03 1.57 -24.20
N ALA A 256 6.16 2.35 -24.85
CA ALA A 256 6.45 3.73 -25.24
C ALA A 256 6.40 4.71 -24.05
N ASN A 257 5.52 4.44 -23.08
CA ASN A 257 5.36 5.26 -21.87
C ASN A 257 4.77 4.41 -20.73
N ILE A 258 4.73 4.97 -19.52
CA ILE A 258 4.24 4.27 -18.33
C ILE A 258 2.74 3.92 -18.37
N GLN A 259 1.94 4.65 -19.16
CA GLN A 259 0.51 4.39 -19.30
C GLN A 259 0.22 3.18 -20.19
N GLN A 260 1.18 2.74 -21.03
CA GLN A 260 1.03 1.53 -21.83
C GLN A 260 1.08 0.28 -20.94
N ARG A 261 -0.08 -0.38 -20.79
CA ARG A 261 -0.18 -1.61 -20.01
C ARG A 261 0.63 -2.75 -20.62
N LYS A 262 1.30 -3.52 -19.76
CA LYS A 262 1.95 -4.77 -20.12
C LYS A 262 1.67 -5.83 -19.07
N TYR A 263 1.04 -6.94 -19.47
CA TYR A 263 0.84 -8.05 -18.55
C TYR A 263 2.19 -8.72 -18.25
N ARG A 264 2.54 -8.84 -16.97
CA ARG A 264 3.83 -9.40 -16.50
C ARG A 264 3.68 -10.67 -15.67
N GLY A 265 2.47 -11.22 -15.60
CA GLY A 265 2.21 -12.49 -14.94
C GLY A 265 2.78 -13.69 -15.71
N PHE A 266 2.78 -14.84 -15.06
CA PHE A 266 3.27 -16.09 -15.61
C PHE A 266 2.13 -16.97 -16.09
N LYS A 267 2.41 -17.85 -17.05
CA LYS A 267 1.43 -18.85 -17.50
C LYS A 267 0.94 -19.68 -16.32
N ARG A 268 -0.35 -19.98 -16.37
CA ARG A 268 -1.15 -20.81 -15.48
C ARG A 268 -2.20 -21.52 -16.33
N ASP A 269 -2.98 -22.39 -15.69
CA ASP A 269 -4.18 -22.94 -16.30
C ASP A 269 -5.06 -21.78 -16.82
N GLU A 270 -5.53 -21.91 -18.06
CA GLU A 270 -6.36 -20.91 -18.72
C GLU A 270 -7.64 -20.66 -17.90
N ALA A 271 -8.24 -21.68 -17.28
CA ALA A 271 -9.43 -21.54 -16.45
C ALA A 271 -9.23 -20.57 -15.28
N ILE A 272 -8.01 -20.47 -14.72
CA ILE A 272 -7.70 -19.53 -13.64
C ILE A 272 -7.71 -18.09 -14.16
N PHE A 273 -7.24 -17.84 -15.38
CA PHE A 273 -7.30 -16.49 -15.97
C PHE A 273 -8.73 -16.00 -16.15
N TYR A 274 -9.62 -16.84 -16.68
CA TYR A 274 -11.02 -16.47 -16.88
C TYR A 274 -11.76 -16.34 -15.55
N SER A 275 -11.53 -17.24 -14.59
CA SER A 275 -12.12 -17.12 -13.25
C SER A 275 -11.69 -15.82 -12.56
N VAL A 276 -10.42 -15.41 -12.68
CA VAL A 276 -9.95 -14.13 -12.14
C VAL A 276 -10.56 -12.95 -12.91
N ARG A 277 -10.62 -13.02 -14.25
CA ARG A 277 -11.24 -11.99 -15.09
C ARG A 277 -12.67 -11.70 -14.66
N ASP A 278 -13.48 -12.73 -14.44
CA ASP A 278 -14.89 -12.57 -14.07
C ASP A 278 -15.06 -11.77 -12.78
N ILE A 279 -14.14 -11.94 -11.82
CA ILE A 279 -14.15 -11.19 -10.56
C ILE A 279 -13.84 -9.72 -10.78
N PHE A 280 -12.94 -9.38 -11.70
CA PHE A 280 -12.69 -7.98 -12.03
C PHE A 280 -13.92 -7.37 -12.73
N ILE A 281 -14.52 -8.08 -13.71
CA ILE A 281 -15.72 -7.62 -14.41
C ILE A 281 -16.86 -7.37 -13.41
N GLU A 282 -17.09 -8.29 -12.46
CA GLU A 282 -18.10 -8.12 -11.40
C GLU A 282 -17.86 -6.86 -10.57
N LYS A 283 -16.59 -6.48 -10.36
CA LYS A 283 -16.21 -5.28 -9.60
C LYS A 283 -16.13 -4.00 -10.42
N LYS A 284 -16.38 -4.02 -11.73
CA LYS A 284 -16.30 -2.82 -12.60
C LYS A 284 -17.09 -1.64 -12.06
N SER A 285 -18.38 -1.85 -11.79
CA SER A 285 -19.27 -0.78 -11.31
C SER A 285 -18.82 -0.22 -9.96
N ASP A 286 -18.43 -1.09 -9.03
CA ASP A 286 -17.95 -0.71 -7.70
C ASP A 286 -16.64 0.12 -7.78
N MET A 287 -15.71 -0.30 -8.65
CA MET A 287 -14.44 0.38 -8.86
C MET A 287 -14.62 1.78 -9.46
N LEU A 288 -15.45 1.91 -10.50
CA LEU A 288 -15.73 3.20 -11.12
C LEU A 288 -16.48 4.13 -10.17
N ALA A 289 -17.44 3.60 -9.40
CA ALA A 289 -18.14 4.35 -8.36
C ALA A 289 -17.19 4.84 -7.25
N LEU A 290 -16.22 4.01 -6.84
CA LEU A 290 -15.19 4.41 -5.88
C LEU A 290 -14.35 5.58 -6.42
N ILE A 291 -13.87 5.51 -7.66
CA ILE A 291 -13.07 6.60 -8.26
C ILE A 291 -13.90 7.89 -8.32
N LYS A 292 -15.16 7.78 -8.79
CA LYS A 292 -16.11 8.90 -8.83
C LYS A 292 -16.34 9.54 -7.47
N SER A 293 -16.37 8.74 -6.39
CA SER A 293 -16.54 9.27 -5.03
C SER A 293 -15.42 10.21 -4.57
N PHE A 294 -14.27 10.18 -5.25
CA PHE A 294 -13.13 11.06 -4.98
C PHE A 294 -13.02 12.25 -5.94
N GLU A 295 -13.95 12.44 -6.88
CA GLU A 295 -13.90 13.50 -7.90
C GLU A 295 -13.62 14.89 -7.29
N SER A 296 -14.33 15.26 -6.23
CA SER A 296 -14.16 16.55 -5.54
C SER A 296 -12.87 16.68 -4.72
N ASP A 297 -12.12 15.59 -4.54
CA ASP A 297 -10.87 15.57 -3.78
C ASP A 297 -9.63 15.78 -4.66
N PHE A 298 -9.77 15.79 -5.98
CA PHE A 298 -8.70 16.11 -6.90
C PHE A 298 -8.46 17.63 -6.95
N ASP A 299 -7.19 18.04 -6.86
CA ASP A 299 -6.78 19.43 -7.04
C ASP A 299 -6.94 19.87 -8.51
N ASN A 300 -6.84 18.92 -9.45
CA ASN A 300 -7.03 19.13 -10.88
C ASN A 300 -8.06 18.18 -11.49
N ALA A 301 -9.11 18.72 -12.11
CA ALA A 301 -10.17 17.94 -12.75
C ALA A 301 -9.65 17.02 -13.87
N SER A 302 -8.61 17.42 -14.63
CA SER A 302 -8.06 16.54 -15.67
C SER A 302 -7.43 15.28 -15.09
N GLU A 303 -6.84 15.35 -13.89
CA GLU A 303 -6.24 14.19 -13.23
C GLU A 303 -7.28 13.16 -12.83
N TYR A 304 -8.50 13.61 -12.48
CA TYR A 304 -9.66 12.75 -12.23
C TYR A 304 -10.14 12.07 -13.52
N GLU A 305 -10.37 12.84 -14.58
CA GLU A 305 -10.84 12.31 -15.87
C GLU A 305 -9.87 11.27 -16.43
N ASP A 306 -8.56 11.55 -16.35
CA ASP A 306 -7.51 10.61 -16.74
C ASP A 306 -7.56 9.33 -15.90
N ALA A 307 -7.73 9.43 -14.58
CA ALA A 307 -7.81 8.26 -13.71
C ALA A 307 -9.04 7.40 -14.01
N TYR A 308 -10.22 8.03 -14.15
CA TYR A 308 -11.46 7.34 -14.45
C TYR A 308 -11.39 6.63 -15.81
N SER A 309 -11.01 7.37 -16.87
CA SER A 309 -10.89 6.85 -18.23
C SER A 309 -9.81 5.76 -18.32
N TYR A 310 -8.72 5.89 -17.55
CA TYR A 310 -7.70 4.85 -17.50
C TYR A 310 -8.29 3.53 -17.00
N ILE A 311 -9.02 3.51 -15.89
CA ILE A 311 -9.63 2.28 -15.38
C ILE A 311 -10.73 1.75 -16.30
N GLU A 312 -11.55 2.62 -16.89
CA GLU A 312 -12.54 2.24 -17.89
C GLU A 312 -11.90 1.50 -19.08
N SER A 313 -10.80 2.02 -19.62
CA SER A 313 -10.08 1.38 -20.74
C SER A 313 -9.48 0.00 -20.41
N PHE A 314 -9.27 -0.34 -19.13
CA PHE A 314 -8.91 -1.70 -18.74
C PHE A 314 -10.11 -2.65 -18.92
N PHE A 315 -11.31 -2.22 -18.56
CA PHE A 315 -12.52 -3.00 -18.74
C PHE A 315 -12.84 -3.23 -20.21
N ASP A 316 -12.59 -2.26 -21.08
CA ASP A 316 -12.71 -2.43 -22.54
C ASP A 316 -11.80 -3.54 -23.12
N ILE A 317 -10.72 -3.87 -22.41
CA ILE A 317 -9.81 -4.97 -22.77
C ILE A 317 -10.31 -6.28 -22.19
N ILE A 318 -10.68 -6.30 -20.91
CA ILE A 318 -11.02 -7.55 -20.25
C ILE A 318 -12.47 -7.99 -20.51
N GLU A 319 -13.38 -7.14 -20.95
CA GLU A 319 -14.75 -7.56 -21.32
C GLU A 319 -14.81 -8.16 -22.74
N ASP A 320 -13.81 -7.88 -23.58
CA ASP A 320 -13.67 -8.46 -24.93
C ASP A 320 -12.80 -9.73 -24.88
N ASP A 321 -13.37 -10.88 -25.22
CA ASP A 321 -12.68 -12.18 -25.16
C ASP A 321 -11.38 -12.22 -25.96
N LYS A 322 -11.38 -11.62 -27.16
CA LYS A 322 -10.21 -11.62 -28.04
C LYS A 322 -9.12 -10.73 -27.45
N LYS A 323 -9.47 -9.51 -27.05
CA LYS A 323 -8.50 -8.58 -26.44
C LYS A 323 -7.95 -9.15 -25.14
N PHE A 324 -8.79 -9.74 -24.29
CA PHE A 324 -8.35 -10.38 -23.06
C PHE A 324 -7.34 -11.50 -23.34
N LYS A 325 -7.68 -12.41 -24.26
CA LYS A 325 -6.80 -13.51 -24.64
C LYS A 325 -5.46 -13.01 -25.17
N ASP A 326 -5.46 -12.05 -26.09
CA ASP A 326 -4.26 -11.54 -26.73
C ASP A 326 -3.36 -10.77 -25.74
N ASN A 327 -3.95 -9.90 -24.91
CA ASN A 327 -3.20 -8.98 -24.06
C ASN A 327 -2.81 -9.54 -22.69
N VAL A 328 -3.49 -10.60 -22.23
CA VAL A 328 -3.29 -11.19 -20.89
C VAL A 328 -2.87 -12.65 -20.97
N VAL A 329 -3.72 -13.52 -21.53
CA VAL A 329 -3.51 -14.98 -21.50
C VAL A 329 -2.31 -15.39 -22.35
N LEU A 330 -2.25 -14.95 -23.61
CA LEU A 330 -1.14 -15.25 -24.52
C LEU A 330 0.12 -14.45 -24.20
N ALA A 331 -0.04 -13.26 -23.61
CA ALA A 331 1.06 -12.43 -23.15
C ALA A 331 1.75 -12.97 -21.88
N ALA A 332 1.13 -13.93 -21.18
CA ALA A 332 1.67 -14.49 -19.96
C ALA A 332 3.03 -15.19 -20.18
N ARG A 333 3.98 -14.89 -19.29
CA ARG A 333 5.36 -15.33 -19.39
C ARG A 333 5.51 -16.81 -19.08
N THR A 334 6.39 -17.51 -19.81
CA THR A 334 6.73 -18.90 -19.53
C THR A 334 7.97 -19.06 -18.65
N LYS A 335 8.78 -18.00 -18.51
CA LYS A 335 10.06 -17.99 -17.80
C LYS A 335 10.27 -16.69 -17.02
#